data_AF-A0AA88PVI1-F1
#
_entry.id   AF-A0AA88PVI1-F1
#
_cell.length_a   1.000
_cell.length_b   1.000
_cell.length_c   1.000
_cell.angle_alpha   90.00
_cell.angle_beta   90.00
_cell.angle_gamma   90.00
#
_symmetry.space_group_name_H-M   'P 1'
#
loop_
_entity.id
_entity.type
_entity.pdbx_description
1 polymer ?
#
loop_
_entity_poly.entity_id
_entity_poly.type
_entity_poly.pdbx_seq_one_letter_code
_entity_poly.pdbx_strand_id
1 'polypeptide(L)'
;MAAVTIVDLTHVRCSQYDICVKQRISKFCALTGNGSQEPVFFIADPEGSVGTDRFPSSSIQEMFIGFGKSPQVLCKSSLSAALYLFKQTIDKEDISNVKIVTSSRGRGLFQVYQELLFTSAYNFEYSILFDNLSCDCCPLGQCTDRSSTQEDDAKRELSTFLQHLPALKGDITILRSSLISDCFGHGYSTRTGGISYISTLSSLNLFCNPRRKDSRAVVAENLRRLGLQAGFHPQQFNLIKCNHASDVWVMGKPAPDSYDGMVTNQVGVVIAAPGADCMPLLFTDPVAKAIGVAHAGWKGTLMGIAMATVNAMVSEFGSRPSDIVCVIGPSVGPCCFTMEQDSAREFHAIHPDCVRHMDSSRPYVDIRLATRILLERGGIKPEHIEDLRIPHQSDSTLCTSCLPELFFSHVRDGLNFGTQIGFLWIK
;
A
#
# COMPACT_ATOMS: atom_id res chain seq x y z
N MET A 1 -9.84 -8.24 24.27
CA MET A 1 -9.35 -8.36 22.88
C MET A 1 -8.16 -9.28 22.89
N ALA A 2 -7.95 -10.11 21.86
CA ALA A 2 -6.77 -10.95 21.79
C ALA A 2 -5.50 -10.07 21.79
N ALA A 3 -4.51 -10.49 22.55
CA ALA A 3 -3.23 -9.82 22.70
C ALA A 3 -2.11 -10.84 22.62
N VAL A 4 -0.91 -10.37 22.28
CA VAL A 4 0.29 -11.17 22.09
C VAL A 4 1.48 -10.46 22.70
N THR A 5 2.40 -11.23 23.27
CA THR A 5 3.66 -10.69 23.81
C THR A 5 4.84 -11.05 22.91
N ILE A 6 5.62 -10.07 22.50
CA ILE A 6 6.96 -10.24 21.95
C ILE A 6 7.98 -10.03 23.05
N VAL A 7 8.95 -10.93 23.16
CA VAL A 7 10.09 -10.81 24.06
C VAL A 7 11.36 -10.72 23.23
N ASP A 8 12.06 -9.60 23.35
CA ASP A 8 13.29 -9.31 22.65
C ASP A 8 14.50 -9.94 23.35
N LEU A 9 15.02 -11.03 22.77
CA LEU A 9 16.25 -11.69 23.21
C LEU A 9 17.48 -11.22 22.42
N THR A 10 17.33 -10.31 21.46
CA THR A 10 18.42 -9.89 20.57
C THR A 10 19.53 -9.18 21.33
N HIS A 11 20.79 -9.56 21.07
CA HIS A 11 21.95 -8.95 21.69
C HIS A 11 23.21 -9.14 20.86
N VAL A 12 23.14 -8.79 19.57
CA VAL A 12 24.12 -9.11 18.52
C VAL A 12 25.59 -8.84 18.84
N ARG A 13 25.89 -7.89 19.74
CA ARG A 13 27.26 -7.51 20.14
C ARG A 13 27.75 -8.12 21.46
N CYS A 14 26.98 -9.02 22.09
CA CYS A 14 27.39 -9.64 23.35
C CYS A 14 28.23 -10.89 23.11
N SER A 15 29.46 -10.91 23.60
CA SER A 15 30.34 -12.09 23.61
C SER A 15 29.87 -13.20 24.56
N GLN A 16 28.91 -12.91 25.44
CA GLN A 16 28.24 -13.84 26.36
C GLN A 16 26.74 -13.96 26.04
N TYR A 17 26.39 -14.01 24.75
CA TYR A 17 25.00 -14.01 24.27
C TYR A 17 24.11 -15.03 24.99
N ASP A 18 24.57 -16.28 25.13
CA ASP A 18 23.84 -17.36 25.80
C ASP A 18 23.46 -17.04 27.25
N ILE A 19 24.38 -16.41 27.99
CA ILE A 19 24.15 -15.99 29.38
C ILE A 19 23.09 -14.89 29.41
N CYS A 20 23.21 -13.89 28.54
CA CYS A 20 22.22 -12.82 28.43
C CYS A 20 20.83 -13.35 28.08
N VAL A 21 20.73 -14.25 27.10
CA VAL A 21 19.46 -14.86 26.69
C VAL A 21 18.81 -15.60 27.87
N LYS A 22 19.58 -16.44 28.58
CA LYS A 22 19.09 -17.17 29.76
C LYS A 22 18.60 -16.23 30.86
N GLN A 23 19.35 -15.16 31.14
CA GLN A 23 18.95 -14.14 32.12
C GLN A 23 17.66 -13.41 31.71
N ARG A 24 17.52 -13.04 30.43
CA ARG A 24 16.31 -12.39 29.90
C ARG A 24 15.09 -13.29 30.01
N ILE A 25 15.22 -14.56 29.61
CA ILE A 25 14.15 -15.56 29.73
C ILE A 25 13.76 -15.75 31.20
N SER A 26 14.74 -15.98 32.09
CA SER A 26 14.48 -16.15 33.52
C SER A 26 13.75 -14.95 34.13
N LYS A 27 14.17 -13.72 33.79
CA LYS A 27 13.53 -12.49 34.27
C LYS A 27 12.10 -12.34 33.75
N PHE A 28 11.85 -12.68 32.48
CA PHE A 28 10.50 -12.69 31.92
C PHE A 28 9.61 -13.72 32.62
N CYS A 29 10.08 -14.96 32.78
CA CYS A 29 9.34 -16.03 33.45
C CYS A 29 8.98 -15.69 34.90
N ALA A 30 9.89 -15.03 35.64
CA ALA A 30 9.65 -14.57 37.00
C ALA A 30 8.51 -13.54 37.09
N LEU A 31 8.36 -12.68 36.07
CA LEU A 31 7.29 -11.67 36.00
C LEU A 31 5.93 -12.27 35.61
N THR A 32 5.92 -13.30 34.76
CA THR A 32 4.69 -13.94 34.31
C THR A 32 4.28 -15.13 35.16
N GLY A 33 5.03 -15.50 36.20
CA GLY A 33 4.72 -16.65 37.05
C GLY A 33 4.79 -17.99 36.30
N ASN A 34 5.77 -18.15 35.39
CA ASN A 34 5.98 -19.35 34.55
C ASN A 34 4.84 -19.70 33.58
N GLY A 35 3.99 -18.73 33.21
CA GLY A 35 3.01 -18.92 32.15
C GLY A 35 2.40 -17.61 31.68
N SER A 36 2.17 -17.47 30.38
CA SER A 36 1.32 -16.41 29.84
C SER A 36 0.01 -17.03 29.36
N GLN A 37 -1.13 -16.40 29.65
CA GLN A 37 -2.41 -16.81 29.03
C GLN A 37 -2.46 -16.42 27.54
N GLU A 38 -1.70 -15.41 27.16
CA GLU A 38 -1.55 -14.88 25.81
C GLU A 38 -0.39 -15.57 25.08
N PRO A 39 -0.45 -15.72 23.74
CA PRO A 39 0.67 -16.21 22.95
C PRO A 39 1.93 -15.36 23.17
N VAL A 40 3.09 -16.03 23.26
CA VAL A 40 4.39 -15.39 23.46
C VAL A 40 5.32 -15.74 22.30
N PHE A 41 5.95 -14.71 21.73
CA PHE A 41 6.97 -14.81 20.69
C PHE A 41 8.30 -14.32 21.23
N PHE A 42 9.31 -15.17 21.19
CA PHE A 42 10.69 -14.79 21.51
C PHE A 42 11.43 -14.48 20.22
N ILE A 43 11.95 -13.26 20.08
CA ILE A 43 12.80 -12.89 18.95
C ILE A 43 14.25 -13.05 19.36
N ALA A 44 14.96 -13.93 18.66
CA ALA A 44 16.36 -14.24 18.91
C ALA A 44 17.21 -13.93 17.67
N ASP A 45 18.50 -13.70 17.88
CA ASP A 45 19.44 -13.45 16.79
C ASP A 45 19.55 -14.66 15.83
N PRO A 46 19.92 -14.44 14.55
CA PRO A 46 20.11 -15.51 13.58
C PRO A 46 21.22 -16.48 14.00
N GLU A 47 20.99 -17.79 13.82
CA GLU A 47 22.05 -18.80 13.92
C GLU A 47 23.20 -18.48 12.92
N GLY A 48 24.45 -18.47 13.39
CA GLY A 48 25.63 -18.25 12.53
C GLY A 48 26.06 -16.79 12.27
N SER A 49 25.48 -15.78 12.94
CA SER A 49 25.99 -14.41 12.85
C SER A 49 27.34 -14.24 13.58
N VAL A 50 28.29 -13.54 12.96
CA VAL A 50 29.72 -13.47 13.30
C VAL A 50 30.02 -13.50 14.82
N GLY A 51 30.86 -14.45 15.27
CA GLY A 51 31.61 -14.32 16.53
C GLY A 51 31.70 -15.54 17.47
N THR A 52 30.69 -16.41 17.59
CA THR A 52 30.68 -17.59 18.48
C THR A 52 29.56 -18.55 18.09
N ASP A 53 29.63 -19.82 18.53
CA ASP A 53 28.50 -20.77 18.50
C ASP A 53 27.28 -20.13 19.17
N ARG A 54 26.33 -19.62 18.38
CA ARG A 54 25.16 -18.91 18.91
C ARG A 54 24.13 -19.89 19.46
N PHE A 55 23.58 -19.56 20.63
CA PHE A 55 22.51 -20.28 21.33
C PHE A 55 21.42 -20.80 20.38
N PRO A 56 21.38 -22.13 20.11
CA PRO A 56 20.45 -22.71 19.15
C PRO A 56 18.99 -22.44 19.53
N SER A 57 18.15 -22.26 18.52
CA SER A 57 16.71 -22.08 18.70
C SER A 57 16.05 -23.25 19.44
N SER A 58 16.54 -24.48 19.25
CA SER A 58 16.12 -25.67 19.99
C SER A 58 16.41 -25.54 21.49
N SER A 59 17.59 -25.04 21.87
CA SER A 59 17.97 -24.83 23.27
C SER A 59 17.09 -23.78 23.95
N ILE A 60 16.64 -22.75 23.22
CA ILE A 60 15.66 -21.78 23.74
C ILE A 60 14.31 -22.46 23.97
N GLN A 61 13.84 -23.30 23.04
CA GLN A 61 12.56 -23.99 23.17
C GLN A 61 12.54 -24.95 24.38
N GLU A 62 13.64 -25.66 24.63
CA GLU A 62 13.79 -26.55 25.79
C GLU A 62 13.62 -25.83 27.14
N MET A 63 13.94 -24.53 27.21
CA MET A 63 13.75 -23.72 28.43
C MET A 63 12.27 -23.50 28.79
N PHE A 64 11.34 -23.85 27.91
CA PHE A 64 9.90 -23.67 28.11
C PHE A 64 9.12 -24.99 28.26
N ILE A 65 9.81 -26.13 28.42
CA ILE A 65 9.19 -27.42 28.73
C ILE A 65 8.44 -27.29 30.07
N GLY A 66 7.10 -27.17 30.01
CA GLY A 66 6.22 -26.98 31.17
C GLY A 66 5.31 -25.74 31.14
N PHE A 67 5.46 -24.85 30.15
CA PHE A 67 4.54 -23.72 29.94
C PHE A 67 3.18 -24.19 29.40
N GLY A 68 2.08 -23.62 29.90
CA GLY A 68 0.72 -24.01 29.48
C GLY A 68 0.41 -23.80 27.99
N LYS A 69 1.00 -22.78 27.36
CA LYS A 69 1.07 -22.61 25.90
C LYS A 69 2.53 -22.52 25.50
N SER A 70 2.98 -23.40 24.60
CA SER A 70 4.35 -23.38 24.10
C SER A 70 4.67 -22.06 23.40
N PRO A 71 5.69 -21.30 23.84
CA PRO A 71 6.11 -20.09 23.16
C PRO A 71 6.67 -20.37 21.76
N GLN A 72 6.58 -19.39 20.87
CA GLN A 72 7.18 -19.46 19.54
C GLN A 72 8.52 -18.73 19.53
N VAL A 73 9.59 -19.38 19.09
CA VAL A 73 10.90 -18.77 18.95
C VAL A 73 11.11 -18.38 17.48
N LEU A 74 11.24 -17.09 17.23
CA LEU A 74 11.50 -16.51 15.91
C LEU A 74 13.00 -16.25 15.77
N CYS A 75 13.73 -17.29 15.34
CA CYS A 75 15.11 -17.18 14.87
C CYS A 75 15.08 -17.17 13.34
N LYS A 76 15.32 -16.00 12.73
CA LYS A 76 15.34 -15.81 11.28
C LYS A 76 16.66 -15.18 10.85
N SER A 77 16.89 -15.10 9.54
CA SER A 77 18.11 -14.52 8.96
C SER A 77 18.34 -13.06 9.36
N SER A 78 17.30 -12.35 9.78
CA SER A 78 17.39 -10.97 10.26
C SER A 78 16.18 -10.60 11.14
N LEU A 79 16.27 -9.44 11.82
CA LEU A 79 15.16 -8.93 12.64
C LEU A 79 13.95 -8.56 11.76
N SER A 80 14.19 -8.02 10.56
CA SER A 80 13.17 -7.75 9.55
C SER A 80 12.38 -9.02 9.20
N ALA A 81 13.07 -10.13 8.96
CA ALA A 81 12.45 -11.40 8.63
C ALA A 81 11.63 -11.97 9.80
N ALA A 82 12.14 -11.85 11.04
CA ALA A 82 11.44 -12.27 12.24
C ALA A 82 10.15 -11.45 12.48
N LEU A 83 10.24 -10.11 12.39
CA LEU A 83 9.10 -9.21 12.60
C LEU A 83 8.06 -9.31 11.48
N TYR A 84 8.49 -9.54 10.24
CA TYR A 84 7.58 -9.77 9.14
C TYR A 84 6.79 -11.07 9.31
N LEU A 85 7.46 -12.17 9.69
CA LEU A 85 6.78 -13.43 10.00
C LEU A 85 5.85 -13.28 11.21
N PHE A 86 6.30 -12.59 12.26
CA PHE A 86 5.45 -12.29 13.42
C PHE A 86 4.17 -11.56 12.98
N LYS A 87 4.31 -10.52 12.14
CA LYS A 87 3.17 -9.77 11.60
C LYS A 87 2.20 -10.68 10.83
N GLN A 88 2.72 -11.54 9.96
CA GLN A 88 1.90 -12.51 9.21
C GLN A 88 1.12 -13.44 10.14
N THR A 89 1.75 -13.92 11.20
CA THR A 89 1.12 -14.80 12.19
C THR A 89 0.00 -14.08 12.93
N ILE A 90 0.22 -12.88 13.44
CA ILE A 90 -0.83 -12.15 14.18
C ILE A 90 -1.97 -11.69 13.28
N ASP A 91 -1.70 -11.41 12.00
CA ASP A 91 -2.73 -11.06 11.02
C ASP A 91 -3.66 -12.23 10.74
N LYS A 92 -3.11 -13.44 10.67
CA LYS A 92 -3.89 -14.68 10.46
C LYS A 92 -4.82 -14.97 11.65
N GLU A 93 -4.39 -14.64 12.86
CA GLU A 93 -5.14 -14.82 14.11
C GLU A 93 -6.01 -13.60 14.49
N ASP A 94 -6.06 -12.58 13.61
CA ASP A 94 -6.74 -11.29 13.83
C ASP A 94 -6.37 -10.57 15.16
N ILE A 95 -5.12 -10.71 15.57
CA ILE A 95 -4.59 -10.07 16.78
C ILE A 95 -4.06 -8.69 16.43
N SER A 96 -4.49 -7.68 17.19
CA SER A 96 -4.11 -6.28 16.98
C SER A 96 -3.44 -5.63 18.19
N ASN A 97 -3.42 -6.27 19.36
CA ASN A 97 -2.75 -5.74 20.55
C ASN A 97 -1.43 -6.48 20.78
N VAL A 98 -0.32 -5.74 20.78
CA VAL A 98 1.03 -6.28 20.88
C VAL A 98 1.74 -5.67 22.07
N LYS A 99 2.14 -6.51 23.02
CA LYS A 99 3.03 -6.13 24.11
C LYS A 99 4.47 -6.46 23.73
N ILE A 100 5.39 -5.52 23.88
CA ILE A 100 6.81 -5.71 23.59
C ILE A 100 7.60 -5.61 24.89
N VAL A 101 8.24 -6.70 25.27
CA VAL A 101 9.20 -6.78 26.37
C VAL A 101 10.60 -6.64 25.81
N THR A 102 11.30 -5.57 26.17
CA THR A 102 12.63 -5.25 25.61
C THR A 102 13.50 -4.46 26.59
N SER A 103 14.68 -4.04 26.15
CA SER A 103 15.53 -3.02 26.77
C SER A 103 15.20 -1.62 26.22
N SER A 104 15.67 -0.55 26.84
CA SER A 104 15.55 0.82 26.33
C SER A 104 16.17 0.97 24.94
N ARG A 105 17.30 0.28 24.69
CA ARG A 105 17.92 0.22 23.36
C ARG A 105 17.03 -0.50 22.35
N GLY A 106 16.53 -1.69 22.70
CA GLY A 106 15.66 -2.46 21.81
C GLY A 106 14.37 -1.71 21.49
N ARG A 107 13.77 -0.98 22.45
CA ARG A 107 12.61 -0.11 22.20
C ARG A 107 12.84 0.86 21.05
N GLY A 108 13.99 1.51 20.98
CA GLY A 108 14.31 2.44 19.87
C GLY A 108 14.25 1.76 18.51
N LEU A 109 14.85 0.57 18.40
CA LEU A 109 14.86 -0.23 17.17
C LEU A 109 13.47 -0.75 16.80
N PHE A 110 12.73 -1.31 17.76
CA PHE A 110 11.37 -1.82 17.55
C PHE A 110 10.40 -0.72 17.12
N GLN A 111 10.57 0.52 17.60
CA GLN A 111 9.76 1.66 17.15
C GLN A 111 9.96 1.97 15.67
N VAL A 112 11.18 1.86 15.15
CA VAL A 112 11.45 2.02 13.70
C VAL A 112 10.71 0.95 12.90
N TYR A 113 10.82 -0.33 13.31
CA TYR A 113 10.08 -1.41 12.65
C TYR A 113 8.57 -1.29 12.81
N GLN A 114 8.08 -0.82 13.95
CA GLN A 114 6.67 -0.55 14.19
C GLN A 114 6.12 0.44 13.15
N GLU A 115 6.83 1.55 12.93
CA GLU A 115 6.43 2.58 11.95
C GLU A 115 6.47 2.08 10.49
N LEU A 116 7.38 1.16 10.18
CA LEU A 116 7.59 0.66 8.81
C LEU A 116 6.67 -0.51 8.46
N LEU A 117 6.51 -1.47 9.38
CA LEU A 117 5.79 -2.73 9.17
C LEU A 117 4.36 -2.73 9.70
N PHE A 118 3.98 -1.82 10.59
CA PHE A 118 2.64 -1.79 11.19
C PHE A 118 1.93 -0.48 10.92
N THR A 119 0.63 -0.46 11.14
CA THR A 119 -0.23 0.72 10.97
C THR A 119 -0.99 1.01 12.27
N SER A 120 -1.83 2.04 12.28
CA SER A 120 -2.74 2.30 13.41
C SER A 120 -3.82 1.24 13.60
N ALA A 121 -3.88 0.21 12.75
CA ALA A 121 -4.70 -0.97 12.99
C ALA A 121 -4.19 -1.84 14.15
N TYR A 122 -2.98 -1.56 14.68
CA TYR A 122 -2.38 -2.27 15.80
C TYR A 122 -2.11 -1.33 16.97
N ASN A 123 -2.21 -1.85 18.19
CA ASN A 123 -1.89 -1.17 19.43
C ASN A 123 -0.61 -1.79 20.03
N PHE A 124 0.34 -0.95 20.43
CA PHE A 124 1.61 -1.38 21.00
C PHE A 124 1.80 -0.88 22.43
N GLU A 125 2.16 -1.80 23.34
CA GLU A 125 2.57 -1.49 24.71
C GLU A 125 4.03 -1.93 24.90
N TYR A 126 4.88 -1.08 25.48
CA TYR A 126 6.28 -1.40 25.74
C TYR A 126 6.55 -1.59 27.23
N SER A 127 7.18 -2.70 27.58
CA SER A 127 7.67 -3.00 28.93
C SER A 127 9.20 -3.11 28.91
N ILE A 128 9.87 -2.23 29.65
CA ILE A 128 11.34 -2.20 29.72
C ILE A 128 11.81 -3.05 30.89
N LEU A 129 12.38 -4.22 30.60
CA LEU A 129 12.73 -5.22 31.60
C LEU A 129 14.21 -5.58 31.64
N PHE A 130 14.97 -5.31 30.58
CA PHE A 130 16.33 -5.86 30.43
C PHE A 130 17.46 -4.87 30.71
N ASP A 131 17.18 -3.61 31.03
CA ASP A 131 18.21 -2.56 31.21
C ASP A 131 19.16 -2.82 32.40
N ASN A 132 18.65 -3.46 33.45
CA ASN A 132 19.42 -3.76 34.67
C ASN A 132 20.04 -5.16 34.64
N LEU A 133 20.08 -5.84 33.48
CA LEU A 133 20.77 -7.13 33.37
C LEU A 133 22.25 -6.87 33.12
N SER A 134 23.07 -7.09 34.16
CA SER A 134 24.52 -7.01 34.05
C SER A 134 25.07 -8.31 33.43
N CYS A 135 25.70 -8.17 32.28
CA CYS A 135 26.64 -9.15 31.73
C CYS A 135 28.04 -8.55 31.88
N ASP A 136 29.03 -9.36 32.26
CA ASP A 136 30.41 -8.91 32.47
C ASP A 136 31.02 -8.25 31.21
N CYS A 137 30.49 -8.58 30.03
CA CYS A 137 30.89 -8.02 28.74
C CYS A 137 30.11 -6.76 28.32
N CYS A 138 29.12 -6.32 29.10
CA CYS A 138 28.28 -5.15 28.81
C CYS A 138 28.16 -4.23 30.04
N PRO A 139 29.22 -3.47 30.40
CA PRO A 139 29.15 -2.54 31.51
C PRO A 139 28.08 -1.47 31.24
N LEU A 140 27.22 -1.26 32.24
CA LEU A 140 26.22 -0.18 32.27
C LEU A 140 26.88 1.14 31.82
N GLY A 141 26.41 1.73 30.70
CA GLY A 141 26.77 3.10 30.31
C GLY A 141 27.34 3.35 28.91
N GLN A 142 27.63 2.34 28.08
CA GLN A 142 28.07 2.56 26.68
C GLN A 142 26.97 2.34 25.61
N CYS A 143 25.72 2.13 26.02
CA CYS A 143 24.63 1.65 25.15
C CYS A 143 23.50 2.68 24.94
N THR A 144 23.76 3.98 25.03
CA THR A 144 22.69 5.02 25.08
C THR A 144 22.49 5.85 23.82
N ASP A 145 23.19 5.60 22.71
CA ASP A 145 22.96 6.43 21.51
C ASP A 145 22.00 5.80 20.50
N ARG A 146 20.81 6.43 20.39
CA ARG A 146 20.08 6.53 19.13
C ARG A 146 20.96 7.26 18.12
N SER A 147 21.92 6.56 17.55
CA SER A 147 22.64 7.06 16.38
C SER A 147 21.71 6.94 15.18
N SER A 148 21.63 7.99 14.36
CA SER A 148 20.94 7.98 13.05
C SER A 148 21.30 6.73 12.22
N THR A 149 22.51 6.22 12.41
CA THR A 149 23.01 5.00 11.78
C THR A 149 22.15 3.76 12.08
N GLN A 150 21.62 3.58 13.29
CA GLN A 150 20.81 2.39 13.62
C GLN A 150 19.44 2.40 12.95
N GLU A 151 18.81 3.57 12.84
CA GLU A 151 17.54 3.73 12.13
C GLU A 151 17.73 3.49 10.63
N ASP A 152 18.81 4.04 10.05
CA ASP A 152 19.14 3.83 8.65
C ASP A 152 19.51 2.37 8.35
N ASP A 153 20.22 1.70 9.26
CA ASP A 153 20.51 0.26 9.17
C ASP A 153 19.22 -0.56 9.15
N ALA A 154 18.27 -0.28 10.06
CA ALA A 154 16.99 -0.98 10.11
C ALA A 154 16.15 -0.77 8.84
N LYS A 155 16.10 0.47 8.32
CA LYS A 155 15.42 0.79 7.05
C LYS A 155 16.05 0.03 5.87
N ARG A 156 17.39 0.00 5.79
CA ARG A 156 18.13 -0.73 4.74
C ARG A 156 17.91 -2.23 4.84
N GLU A 157 18.01 -2.80 6.04
CA GLU A 157 17.78 -4.23 6.29
C GLU A 157 16.37 -4.63 5.85
N LEU A 158 15.35 -3.88 6.29
CA LEU A 158 13.97 -4.15 5.93
C LEU A 158 13.74 -4.03 4.42
N SER A 159 14.23 -2.96 3.80
CA SER A 159 14.09 -2.77 2.36
C SER A 159 14.75 -3.92 1.59
N THR A 160 15.95 -4.32 1.99
CA THR A 160 16.66 -5.46 1.38
C THR A 160 15.85 -6.74 1.54
N PHE A 161 15.33 -7.02 2.74
CA PHE A 161 14.50 -8.21 2.98
C PHE A 161 13.25 -8.24 2.08
N LEU A 162 12.49 -7.14 2.02
CA LEU A 162 11.26 -7.07 1.23
C LEU A 162 11.52 -7.21 -0.29
N GLN A 163 12.65 -6.68 -0.77
CA GLN A 163 13.06 -6.82 -2.17
C GLN A 163 13.32 -8.28 -2.58
N HIS A 164 13.74 -9.14 -1.64
CA HIS A 164 13.98 -10.56 -1.89
C HIS A 164 12.73 -11.43 -1.78
N LEU A 165 11.59 -10.89 -1.31
CA LEU A 165 10.36 -11.67 -1.23
C LEU A 165 9.86 -12.03 -2.64
N PRO A 166 9.36 -13.25 -2.86
CA PRO A 166 8.78 -13.61 -4.15
C PRO A 166 7.55 -12.77 -4.45
N ALA A 167 7.33 -12.48 -5.73
CA ALA A 167 6.08 -11.89 -6.19
C ALA A 167 4.92 -12.85 -5.93
N LEU A 168 3.77 -12.30 -5.51
CA LEU A 168 2.53 -13.03 -5.36
C LEU A 168 1.63 -12.79 -6.58
N LYS A 169 0.79 -13.77 -6.91
CA LYS A 169 -0.17 -13.71 -8.02
C LYS A 169 0.46 -13.46 -9.40
N GLY A 170 1.65 -14.02 -9.65
CA GLY A 170 2.35 -13.93 -10.94
C GLY A 170 3.15 -12.64 -11.09
N ASP A 171 3.33 -12.19 -12.33
CA ASP A 171 4.14 -11.01 -12.66
C ASP A 171 3.31 -9.72 -12.63
N ILE A 172 4.01 -8.58 -12.60
CA ILE A 172 3.39 -7.27 -12.73
C ILE A 172 2.85 -7.10 -14.15
N THR A 173 1.53 -6.89 -14.24
CA THR A 173 0.86 -6.57 -15.50
C THR A 173 0.49 -5.09 -15.52
N ILE A 174 0.85 -4.43 -16.62
CA ILE A 174 0.54 -3.02 -16.86
C ILE A 174 -0.30 -2.93 -18.13
N LEU A 175 -1.52 -2.42 -18.00
CA LEU A 175 -2.37 -2.15 -19.15
C LEU A 175 -1.99 -0.79 -19.75
N ARG A 176 -1.86 -0.73 -21.08
CA ARG A 176 -1.47 0.47 -21.81
C ARG A 176 -2.43 0.71 -22.96
N SER A 177 -2.68 1.99 -23.22
CA SER A 177 -3.40 2.48 -24.40
C SER A 177 -2.44 2.75 -25.55
N SER A 178 -2.89 2.50 -26.79
CA SER A 178 -2.17 2.88 -28.01
C SER A 178 -2.42 4.33 -28.45
N LEU A 179 -3.38 5.04 -27.84
CA LEU A 179 -3.65 6.46 -28.13
C LEU A 179 -2.66 7.40 -27.45
N ILE A 180 -2.02 6.97 -26.35
CA ILE A 180 -1.00 7.78 -25.67
C ILE A 180 0.32 7.66 -26.42
N SER A 181 0.83 8.81 -26.87
CA SER A 181 2.08 8.93 -27.63
C SER A 181 3.31 8.48 -26.83
N ASP A 182 4.32 7.96 -27.53
CA ASP A 182 5.57 7.45 -26.94
C ASP A 182 6.42 8.49 -26.22
N CYS A 183 6.17 9.80 -26.39
CA CYS A 183 6.80 10.85 -25.58
C CYS A 183 6.33 10.84 -24.12
N PHE A 184 5.24 10.11 -23.83
CA PHE A 184 4.76 9.87 -22.47
C PHE A 184 5.02 8.43 -22.06
N GLY A 185 5.24 8.22 -20.77
CA GLY A 185 5.14 6.91 -20.16
C GLY A 185 3.84 6.82 -19.37
N HIS A 186 3.11 5.72 -19.51
CA HIS A 186 1.82 5.55 -18.84
C HIS A 186 1.51 4.11 -18.49
N GLY A 187 0.47 3.92 -17.70
CA GLY A 187 -0.16 2.61 -17.58
C GLY A 187 -1.20 2.55 -16.47
N TYR A 188 -1.88 1.43 -16.42
CA TYR A 188 -2.74 1.05 -15.30
C TYR A 188 -2.21 -0.24 -14.71
N SER A 189 -1.92 -0.23 -13.41
CA SER A 189 -1.49 -1.44 -12.72
C SER A 189 -2.65 -2.41 -12.54
N THR A 190 -2.38 -3.71 -12.62
CA THR A 190 -3.26 -4.74 -12.05
C THR A 190 -2.89 -4.99 -10.58
N ARG A 191 -3.54 -5.97 -9.95
CA ARG A 191 -3.25 -6.41 -8.58
C ARG A 191 -2.12 -7.44 -8.48
N THR A 192 -1.47 -7.83 -9.58
CA THR A 192 -0.50 -8.94 -9.67
C THR A 192 0.94 -8.47 -9.51
N GLY A 193 1.84 -9.33 -9.02
CA GLY A 193 3.29 -9.06 -8.98
C GLY A 193 3.83 -8.33 -7.74
N GLY A 194 2.98 -8.04 -6.76
CA GLY A 194 3.39 -7.40 -5.51
C GLY A 194 3.69 -8.39 -4.39
N ILE A 195 3.88 -7.88 -3.17
CA ILE A 195 4.22 -8.67 -1.96
C ILE A 195 3.21 -8.56 -0.83
N SER A 196 2.13 -7.78 -1.00
CA SER A 196 1.07 -7.71 -0.01
C SER A 196 0.42 -9.08 0.13
N TYR A 197 0.49 -9.68 1.33
CA TYR A 197 0.00 -11.05 1.59
C TYR A 197 -1.41 -11.10 2.16
N ILE A 198 -1.94 -9.98 2.65
CA ILE A 198 -3.30 -9.91 3.21
C ILE A 198 -4.28 -10.14 2.07
N SER A 199 -5.17 -11.13 2.17
CA SER A 199 -6.01 -11.62 1.07
C SER A 199 -6.68 -10.50 0.25
N THR A 200 -7.31 -9.54 0.92
CA THR A 200 -8.01 -8.42 0.27
C THR A 200 -7.08 -7.34 -0.32
N LEU A 201 -5.83 -7.33 0.10
CA LEU A 201 -4.78 -6.38 -0.31
C LEU A 201 -3.76 -7.05 -1.24
N SER A 202 -3.89 -8.37 -1.47
CA SER A 202 -2.91 -9.13 -2.24
C SER A 202 -3.11 -8.95 -3.75
N SER A 203 -2.08 -8.64 -4.55
CA SER A 203 -0.65 -8.63 -4.22
C SER A 203 0.04 -7.27 -4.36
N LEU A 204 -0.27 -6.50 -5.41
CA LEU A 204 0.34 -5.22 -5.73
C LEU A 204 -0.53 -4.07 -5.24
N ASN A 205 -0.73 -3.98 -3.92
CA ASN A 205 -1.42 -2.84 -3.34
C ASN A 205 -0.51 -1.60 -3.34
N LEU A 206 -1.00 -0.50 -3.89
CA LEU A 206 -0.24 0.75 -4.10
C LEU A 206 -0.74 1.91 -3.23
N PHE A 207 -1.61 1.62 -2.25
CA PHE A 207 -2.11 2.61 -1.29
C PHE A 207 -2.03 2.11 0.15
N CYS A 208 -1.43 2.93 1.02
CA CYS A 208 -1.37 2.66 2.44
C CYS A 208 -2.43 3.48 3.20
N ASN A 209 -3.44 2.79 3.75
CA ASN A 209 -4.41 3.40 4.65
C ASN A 209 -4.02 3.05 6.11
N PRO A 210 -3.84 4.03 7.01
CA PRO A 210 -3.48 3.76 8.40
C PRO A 210 -4.45 2.84 9.14
N ARG A 211 -5.72 2.78 8.72
CA ARG A 211 -6.74 1.90 9.31
C ARG A 211 -6.74 0.48 8.75
N ARG A 212 -5.98 0.21 7.68
CA ARG A 212 -5.80 -1.13 7.09
C ARG A 212 -4.46 -1.71 7.54
N LYS A 213 -4.31 -3.03 7.42
CA LYS A 213 -3.15 -3.77 7.94
C LYS A 213 -1.96 -3.86 6.97
N ASP A 214 -2.06 -3.34 5.74
CA ASP A 214 -0.90 -3.33 4.83
C ASP A 214 0.07 -2.21 5.20
N SER A 215 1.36 -2.52 5.18
CA SER A 215 2.38 -1.65 5.76
C SER A 215 2.91 -0.64 4.76
N ARG A 216 3.42 0.50 5.26
CA ARG A 216 4.08 1.50 4.41
C ARG A 216 5.28 0.92 3.68
N ALA A 217 6.07 0.06 4.33
CA ALA A 217 7.24 -0.56 3.72
C ALA A 217 6.85 -1.53 2.59
N VAL A 218 5.79 -2.31 2.77
CA VAL A 218 5.26 -3.21 1.73
C VAL A 218 4.71 -2.43 0.53
N VAL A 219 3.90 -1.39 0.77
CA VAL A 219 3.36 -0.55 -0.30
C VAL A 219 4.48 0.18 -1.05
N ALA A 220 5.52 0.65 -0.35
CA ALA A 220 6.69 1.27 -0.98
C ALA A 220 7.48 0.27 -1.85
N GLU A 221 7.61 -0.98 -1.42
CA GLU A 221 8.24 -2.02 -2.23
C GLU A 221 7.39 -2.39 -3.45
N ASN A 222 6.06 -2.48 -3.32
CA ASN A 222 5.16 -2.67 -4.46
C ASN A 222 5.31 -1.54 -5.49
N LEU A 223 5.37 -0.28 -5.03
CA LEU A 223 5.61 0.87 -5.90
C LEU A 223 6.98 0.81 -6.58
N ARG A 224 8.02 0.38 -5.87
CA ARG A 224 9.36 0.18 -6.45
C ARG A 224 9.35 -0.86 -7.56
N ARG A 225 8.69 -2.01 -7.35
CA ARG A 225 8.57 -3.06 -8.36
C ARG A 225 7.79 -2.57 -9.58
N LEU A 226 6.69 -1.85 -9.36
CA LEU A 226 5.94 -1.23 -10.45
C LEU A 226 6.82 -0.24 -11.23
N GLY A 227 7.56 0.63 -10.55
CA GLY A 227 8.46 1.60 -11.18
C GLY A 227 9.53 0.93 -12.05
N LEU A 228 10.16 -0.14 -11.56
CA LEU A 228 11.11 -0.94 -12.35
C LEU A 228 10.48 -1.54 -13.60
N GLN A 229 9.27 -2.10 -13.48
CA GLN A 229 8.57 -2.70 -14.62
C GLN A 229 8.06 -1.64 -15.61
N ALA A 230 7.64 -0.48 -15.12
CA ALA A 230 7.06 0.59 -15.92
C ALA A 230 8.11 1.48 -16.59
N GLY A 231 9.30 1.61 -16.00
CA GLY A 231 10.39 2.47 -16.45
C GLY A 231 10.42 3.85 -15.77
N PHE A 232 10.01 3.96 -14.49
CA PHE A 232 10.08 5.21 -13.73
C PHE A 232 10.72 5.03 -12.34
N HIS A 233 11.25 6.12 -11.79
CA HIS A 233 11.85 6.13 -10.45
C HIS A 233 10.81 6.47 -9.37
N PRO A 234 10.65 5.68 -8.28
CA PRO A 234 9.61 5.91 -7.26
C PRO A 234 9.67 7.27 -6.56
N GLN A 235 10.86 7.87 -6.44
CA GLN A 235 11.09 9.18 -5.83
C GLN A 235 10.43 10.32 -6.60
N GLN A 236 10.09 10.12 -7.88
CA GLN A 236 9.41 11.09 -8.72
C GLN A 236 7.89 10.89 -8.72
N PHE A 237 7.36 9.99 -7.88
CA PHE A 237 5.96 9.60 -7.87
C PHE A 237 5.08 10.47 -6.98
N ASN A 238 3.97 10.94 -7.53
CA ASN A 238 2.97 11.76 -6.86
C ASN A 238 1.58 11.14 -7.05
N LEU A 239 0.99 10.67 -5.95
CA LEU A 239 -0.38 10.14 -5.95
C LEU A 239 -1.38 11.25 -5.59
N ILE A 240 -2.54 11.24 -6.24
CA ILE A 240 -3.67 12.10 -5.87
C ILE A 240 -4.10 11.86 -4.41
N LYS A 241 -4.42 12.94 -3.69
CA LYS A 241 -4.93 12.93 -2.31
C LYS A 241 -6.46 13.06 -2.32
N CYS A 242 -7.15 12.01 -2.78
CA CYS A 242 -8.58 12.05 -3.09
C CYS A 242 -9.47 12.44 -1.90
N ASN A 243 -10.48 13.28 -2.15
CA ASN A 243 -11.61 13.49 -1.25
C ASN A 243 -12.97 13.22 -1.95
N HIS A 244 -12.94 12.68 -3.18
CA HIS A 244 -14.08 12.41 -4.05
C HIS A 244 -14.85 13.68 -4.46
N ALA A 245 -14.14 14.80 -4.64
CA ALA A 245 -14.68 16.06 -5.17
C ALA A 245 -14.17 16.33 -6.60
N SER A 246 -13.92 17.59 -6.94
CA SER A 246 -13.53 18.04 -8.29
C SER A 246 -12.33 18.99 -8.31
N ASP A 247 -11.61 19.14 -7.19
CA ASP A 247 -10.43 20.00 -7.11
C ASP A 247 -9.23 19.41 -7.87
N VAL A 248 -8.51 20.28 -8.59
CA VAL A 248 -7.34 19.91 -9.39
C VAL A 248 -6.12 20.67 -8.91
N TRP A 249 -5.08 19.93 -8.50
CA TRP A 249 -3.80 20.54 -8.14
C TRP A 249 -2.90 20.72 -9.37
N VAL A 250 -2.42 21.94 -9.55
CA VAL A 250 -1.41 22.28 -10.58
C VAL A 250 -0.03 22.18 -9.95
N MET A 251 0.78 21.25 -10.42
CA MET A 251 2.11 21.03 -9.88
C MET A 251 3.00 22.27 -10.07
N GLY A 252 3.71 22.64 -9.01
CA GLY A 252 4.46 23.90 -8.93
C GLY A 252 3.74 25.00 -8.14
N LYS A 253 2.43 24.83 -7.88
CA LYS A 253 1.68 25.64 -6.90
C LYS A 253 1.67 24.94 -5.53
N PRO A 254 1.42 25.66 -4.42
CA PRO A 254 1.23 25.03 -3.12
C PRO A 254 0.19 23.90 -3.18
N ALA A 255 0.57 22.71 -2.71
CA ALA A 255 -0.31 21.55 -2.75
C ALA A 255 -1.42 21.69 -1.69
N PRO A 256 -2.70 21.52 -2.07
CA PRO A 256 -3.78 21.46 -1.08
C PRO A 256 -3.73 20.14 -0.29
N ASP A 257 -4.49 20.09 0.80
CA ASP A 257 -4.59 18.90 1.65
C ASP A 257 -5.20 17.71 0.91
N SER A 258 -6.14 18.00 0.00
CA SER A 258 -6.81 17.02 -0.84
C SER A 258 -7.17 17.60 -2.21
N TYR A 259 -7.25 16.74 -3.20
CA TYR A 259 -7.60 17.03 -4.58
C TYR A 259 -7.89 15.71 -5.28
N ASP A 260 -8.70 15.73 -6.34
CA ASP A 260 -9.07 14.55 -7.14
C ASP A 260 -8.53 14.62 -8.56
N GLY A 261 -7.86 15.71 -8.94
CA GLY A 261 -7.10 15.83 -10.19
C GLY A 261 -5.71 16.43 -9.95
N MET A 262 -4.76 16.11 -10.82
CA MET A 262 -3.42 16.69 -10.82
C MET A 262 -2.96 16.94 -12.24
N VAL A 263 -2.35 18.10 -12.51
CA VAL A 263 -1.81 18.43 -13.85
C VAL A 263 -0.38 18.98 -13.76
N THR A 264 0.43 18.73 -14.78
CA THR A 264 1.82 19.21 -14.87
C THR A 264 2.34 19.19 -16.32
N ASN A 265 3.38 19.98 -16.59
CA ASN A 265 4.20 19.92 -17.80
C ASN A 265 5.68 19.59 -17.46
N GLN A 266 5.97 19.17 -16.23
CA GLN A 266 7.33 18.85 -15.78
C GLN A 266 7.77 17.47 -16.28
N VAL A 267 8.97 17.40 -16.85
CA VAL A 267 9.60 16.17 -17.35
C VAL A 267 10.10 15.31 -16.20
N GLY A 268 9.94 13.99 -16.33
CA GLY A 268 10.43 13.01 -15.36
C GLY A 268 9.61 12.87 -14.08
N VAL A 269 8.54 13.67 -13.89
CA VAL A 269 7.66 13.53 -12.73
C VAL A 269 6.49 12.59 -13.07
N VAL A 270 6.26 11.61 -12.19
CA VAL A 270 5.16 10.65 -12.32
C VAL A 270 3.99 11.13 -11.49
N ILE A 271 2.83 11.28 -12.13
CA ILE A 271 1.56 11.59 -11.48
C ILE A 271 0.64 10.38 -11.61
N ALA A 272 -0.16 10.12 -10.57
CA ALA A 272 -1.02 8.93 -10.54
C ALA A 272 -2.36 9.17 -9.84
N ALA A 273 -3.40 8.50 -10.35
CA ALA A 273 -4.74 8.44 -9.76
C ALA A 273 -5.00 7.03 -9.19
N PRO A 274 -5.48 6.90 -7.95
CA PRO A 274 -5.86 5.61 -7.39
C PRO A 274 -7.20 5.13 -7.95
N GLY A 275 -7.35 3.82 -8.04
CA GLY A 275 -8.57 3.16 -8.50
C GLY A 275 -8.81 1.83 -7.78
N ALA A 276 -10.06 1.61 -7.40
CA ALA A 276 -10.62 0.34 -6.94
C ALA A 276 -12.14 0.48 -7.04
N ASP A 277 -12.62 0.48 -8.30
CA ASP A 277 -13.98 0.83 -8.78
C ASP A 277 -14.17 2.26 -9.26
N CYS A 278 -13.60 3.27 -8.59
CA CYS A 278 -13.54 4.62 -9.17
C CYS A 278 -12.55 4.63 -10.35
N MET A 279 -12.84 5.45 -11.37
CA MET A 279 -12.04 5.51 -12.60
C MET A 279 -10.76 6.32 -12.40
N PRO A 280 -9.56 5.74 -12.64
CA PRO A 280 -8.38 6.53 -12.91
C PRO A 280 -8.41 7.01 -14.36
N LEU A 281 -8.42 8.33 -14.56
CA LEU A 281 -8.37 8.98 -15.86
C LEU A 281 -6.95 9.49 -16.13
N LEU A 282 -6.43 9.25 -17.33
CA LEU A 282 -5.15 9.78 -17.80
C LEU A 282 -5.41 10.74 -18.95
N PHE A 283 -4.83 11.95 -18.88
CA PHE A 283 -4.94 12.99 -19.89
C PHE A 283 -3.55 13.36 -20.42
N THR A 284 -3.39 13.40 -21.74
CA THR A 284 -2.14 13.82 -22.38
C THR A 284 -2.43 14.83 -23.48
N ASP A 285 -1.66 15.90 -23.54
CA ASP A 285 -1.61 16.81 -24.67
C ASP A 285 -0.20 16.74 -25.31
N PRO A 286 -0.05 16.08 -26.47
CA PRO A 286 1.24 15.96 -27.15
C PRO A 286 1.73 17.29 -27.77
N VAL A 287 0.83 18.25 -27.98
CA VAL A 287 1.15 19.56 -28.58
C VAL A 287 1.67 20.51 -27.51
N ALA A 288 0.91 20.70 -26.44
CA ALA A 288 1.31 21.54 -25.30
C ALA A 288 2.34 20.87 -24.38
N LYS A 289 2.57 19.56 -24.55
CA LYS A 289 3.43 18.72 -23.70
C LYS A 289 3.03 18.81 -22.22
N ALA A 290 1.74 18.63 -21.99
CA ALA A 290 1.14 18.65 -20.66
C ALA A 290 0.44 17.32 -20.39
N ILE A 291 0.39 16.95 -19.12
CA ILE A 291 -0.27 15.74 -18.64
C ILE A 291 -1.18 16.05 -17.47
N GLY A 292 -2.21 15.21 -17.32
CA GLY A 292 -3.13 15.25 -16.20
C GLY A 292 -3.55 13.86 -15.77
N VAL A 293 -3.90 13.71 -14.50
CA VAL A 293 -4.58 12.52 -13.97
C VAL A 293 -5.76 12.93 -13.12
N ALA A 294 -6.81 12.11 -13.11
CA ALA A 294 -7.95 12.34 -12.24
C ALA A 294 -8.50 11.04 -11.64
N HIS A 295 -8.98 11.12 -10.41
CA HIS A 295 -9.77 10.11 -9.74
C HIS A 295 -11.25 10.47 -9.89
N ALA A 296 -12.00 9.69 -10.67
CA ALA A 296 -13.41 9.92 -10.93
C ALA A 296 -14.27 8.76 -10.39
N GLY A 297 -14.74 8.93 -9.15
CA GLY A 297 -15.89 8.17 -8.64
C GLY A 297 -17.22 8.81 -9.08
N TRP A 298 -18.35 8.19 -8.72
CA TRP A 298 -19.68 8.69 -9.10
C TRP A 298 -19.88 10.16 -8.72
N LYS A 299 -19.50 10.56 -7.49
CA LYS A 299 -19.64 11.94 -7.01
C LYS A 299 -18.74 12.89 -7.79
N GLY A 300 -17.48 12.53 -8.00
CA GLY A 300 -16.52 13.32 -8.78
C GLY A 300 -16.97 13.50 -10.24
N THR A 301 -17.55 12.47 -10.86
CA THR A 301 -18.13 12.54 -12.21
C THR A 301 -19.25 13.58 -12.28
N LEU A 302 -20.21 13.56 -11.35
CA LEU A 302 -21.28 14.55 -11.28
C LEU A 302 -20.77 15.96 -10.99
N MET A 303 -19.72 16.08 -10.17
CA MET A 303 -19.04 17.35 -9.89
C MET A 303 -18.11 17.82 -11.03
N GLY A 304 -17.96 17.03 -12.09
CA GLY A 304 -17.22 17.41 -13.29
C GLY A 304 -15.69 17.34 -13.17
N ILE A 305 -15.11 16.49 -12.31
CA ILE A 305 -13.65 16.38 -12.12
C ILE A 305 -12.88 16.16 -13.43
N ALA A 306 -13.45 15.39 -14.37
CA ALA A 306 -12.84 15.11 -15.67
C ALA A 306 -12.65 16.41 -16.47
N MET A 307 -13.70 17.23 -16.57
CA MET A 307 -13.61 18.54 -17.24
C MET A 307 -12.86 19.58 -16.42
N ALA A 308 -12.89 19.53 -15.09
CA ALA A 308 -12.04 20.39 -14.26
C ALA A 308 -10.55 20.15 -14.56
N THR A 309 -10.16 18.89 -14.77
CA THR A 309 -8.78 18.51 -15.14
C THR A 309 -8.42 19.04 -16.52
N VAL A 310 -9.31 18.89 -17.50
CA VAL A 310 -9.15 19.46 -18.85
C VAL A 310 -9.00 20.98 -18.79
N ASN A 311 -9.87 21.67 -18.04
CA ASN A 311 -9.85 23.12 -17.89
C ASN A 311 -8.56 23.61 -17.23
N ALA A 312 -8.03 22.86 -16.26
CA ALA A 312 -6.73 23.15 -15.66
C ALA A 312 -5.59 23.04 -16.69
N MET A 313 -5.59 22.00 -17.55
CA MET A 313 -4.60 21.89 -18.63
C MET A 313 -4.69 23.05 -19.63
N VAL A 314 -5.92 23.45 -20.01
CA VAL A 314 -6.18 24.57 -20.91
C VAL A 314 -5.65 25.88 -20.32
N SER A 315 -6.04 26.19 -19.09
CA SER A 315 -5.71 27.47 -18.44
C SER A 315 -4.23 27.60 -18.07
N GLU A 316 -3.58 26.51 -17.64
CA GLU A 316 -2.21 26.55 -17.14
C GLU A 316 -1.16 26.32 -18.24
N PHE A 317 -1.47 25.51 -19.25
CA PHE A 317 -0.50 25.08 -20.26
C PHE A 317 -0.90 25.45 -21.69
N GLY A 318 -2.05 26.10 -21.89
CA GLY A 318 -2.54 26.48 -23.22
C GLY A 318 -2.98 25.27 -24.06
N SER A 319 -3.28 24.14 -23.42
CA SER A 319 -3.84 22.97 -24.09
C SER A 319 -5.13 23.32 -24.82
N ARG A 320 -5.41 22.61 -25.92
CA ARG A 320 -6.71 22.65 -26.59
C ARG A 320 -7.45 21.35 -26.34
N PRO A 321 -8.74 21.37 -25.96
CA PRO A 321 -9.51 20.14 -25.77
C PRO A 321 -9.43 19.18 -26.97
N SER A 322 -9.35 19.72 -28.19
CA SER A 322 -9.23 18.94 -29.42
C SER A 322 -7.90 18.21 -29.62
N ASP A 323 -6.86 18.55 -28.84
CA ASP A 323 -5.54 17.91 -28.86
C ASP A 323 -5.31 17.00 -27.66
N ILE A 324 -6.16 17.09 -26.64
CA ILE A 324 -6.09 16.24 -25.45
C ILE A 324 -6.57 14.84 -25.82
N VAL A 325 -5.80 13.84 -25.42
CA VAL A 325 -6.18 12.43 -25.37
C VAL A 325 -6.55 12.08 -23.94
N CYS A 326 -7.66 11.39 -23.75
CA CYS A 326 -8.12 10.87 -22.46
C CYS A 326 -8.27 9.36 -22.51
N VAL A 327 -7.64 8.66 -21.59
CA VAL A 327 -7.82 7.22 -21.41
C VAL A 327 -8.53 6.97 -20.09
N ILE A 328 -9.62 6.21 -20.14
CA ILE A 328 -10.41 5.78 -18.98
C ILE A 328 -9.92 4.40 -18.55
N GLY A 329 -9.29 4.32 -17.39
CA GLY A 329 -8.72 3.08 -16.85
C GLY A 329 -9.76 2.10 -16.30
N PRO A 330 -9.32 0.96 -15.74
CA PRO A 330 -10.20 -0.02 -15.09
C PRO A 330 -11.04 0.60 -13.97
N SER A 331 -12.34 0.33 -13.95
CA SER A 331 -13.29 0.82 -12.93
C SER A 331 -14.46 -0.14 -12.79
N VAL A 332 -15.39 0.12 -11.88
CA VAL A 332 -16.63 -0.66 -11.85
C VAL A 332 -17.45 -0.38 -13.11
N GLY A 333 -17.98 -1.43 -13.73
CA GLY A 333 -18.84 -1.33 -14.89
C GLY A 333 -20.32 -1.26 -14.52
N PRO A 334 -21.19 -0.93 -15.49
CA PRO A 334 -22.64 -0.89 -15.28
C PRO A 334 -23.23 -2.26 -14.95
N CYS A 335 -22.48 -3.37 -15.09
CA CYS A 335 -22.89 -4.70 -14.66
C CYS A 335 -22.91 -4.87 -13.13
N CYS A 336 -22.16 -4.06 -12.38
CA CYS A 336 -22.01 -4.20 -10.93
C CYS A 336 -22.35 -2.94 -10.15
N PHE A 337 -22.31 -1.76 -10.78
CA PHE A 337 -22.54 -0.51 -10.08
C PHE A 337 -24.02 -0.15 -10.03
N THR A 338 -24.57 -0.08 -8.82
CA THR A 338 -25.94 0.36 -8.53
C THR A 338 -25.94 1.44 -7.47
N MET A 339 -26.93 2.32 -7.51
CA MET A 339 -27.18 3.34 -6.49
C MET A 339 -28.68 3.52 -6.30
N GLU A 340 -29.08 4.29 -5.28
CA GLU A 340 -30.49 4.64 -5.09
C GLU A 340 -31.04 5.39 -6.30
N GLN A 341 -32.29 5.12 -6.65
CA GLN A 341 -32.95 5.64 -7.86
C GLN A 341 -32.85 7.16 -8.01
N ASP A 342 -33.03 7.91 -6.92
CA ASP A 342 -32.99 9.37 -6.96
C ASP A 342 -31.60 9.90 -7.32
N SER A 343 -30.52 9.28 -6.84
CA SER A 343 -29.15 9.62 -7.24
C SER A 343 -28.86 9.23 -8.69
N ALA A 344 -29.44 8.13 -9.17
CA ALA A 344 -29.29 7.72 -10.56
C ALA A 344 -29.93 8.70 -11.56
N ARG A 345 -30.94 9.49 -11.14
CA ARG A 345 -31.57 10.52 -12.00
C ARG A 345 -30.56 11.55 -12.48
N GLU A 346 -29.55 11.87 -11.68
CA GLU A 346 -28.49 12.81 -12.06
C GLU A 346 -27.68 12.28 -13.25
N PHE A 347 -27.40 10.97 -13.30
CA PHE A 347 -26.74 10.35 -14.45
C PHE A 347 -27.66 10.21 -15.66
N HIS A 348 -28.94 9.91 -15.44
CA HIS A 348 -29.93 9.86 -16.51
C HIS A 348 -30.09 11.22 -17.20
N ALA A 349 -29.98 12.33 -16.44
CA ALA A 349 -29.99 13.69 -16.97
C ALA A 349 -28.74 14.03 -17.80
N ILE A 350 -27.60 13.37 -17.56
CA ILE A 350 -26.44 13.46 -18.45
C ILE A 350 -26.79 12.81 -19.79
N HIS A 351 -27.23 11.55 -19.76
CA HIS A 351 -27.73 10.83 -20.93
C HIS A 351 -28.56 9.60 -20.51
N PRO A 352 -29.69 9.29 -21.16
CA PRO A 352 -30.54 8.16 -20.79
C PRO A 352 -29.82 6.82 -20.68
N ASP A 353 -28.92 6.53 -21.63
CA ASP A 353 -28.15 5.27 -21.67
C ASP A 353 -27.16 5.10 -20.50
N CYS A 354 -26.89 6.17 -19.73
CA CYS A 354 -26.07 6.04 -18.53
C CYS A 354 -26.77 5.25 -17.42
N VAL A 355 -28.08 5.00 -17.53
CA VAL A 355 -28.85 4.32 -16.49
C VAL A 355 -29.72 3.22 -17.07
N ARG A 356 -29.55 1.99 -16.57
CA ARG A 356 -30.38 0.84 -16.95
C ARG A 356 -31.36 0.51 -15.84
N HIS A 357 -32.59 0.20 -16.24
CA HIS A 357 -33.71 -0.09 -15.34
C HIS A 357 -34.07 1.08 -14.42
N MET A 358 -34.29 2.27 -14.99
CA MET A 358 -34.52 3.51 -14.26
C MET A 358 -35.67 3.41 -13.24
N ASP A 359 -36.68 2.58 -13.48
CA ASP A 359 -37.83 2.37 -12.58
C ASP A 359 -37.52 1.47 -11.37
N SER A 360 -36.33 0.84 -11.32
CA SER A 360 -35.86 0.08 -10.16
C SER A 360 -35.55 1.01 -8.99
N SER A 361 -35.70 0.52 -7.75
CA SER A 361 -35.20 1.24 -6.57
C SER A 361 -33.68 1.38 -6.58
N ARG A 362 -32.99 0.44 -7.24
CA ARG A 362 -31.53 0.43 -7.41
C ARG A 362 -31.16 0.17 -8.87
N PRO A 363 -31.25 1.18 -9.75
CA PRO A 363 -30.85 1.05 -11.14
C PRO A 363 -29.34 0.85 -11.27
N TYR A 364 -28.92 0.33 -12.42
CA TYR A 364 -27.51 0.20 -12.76
C TYR A 364 -27.02 1.47 -13.45
N VAL A 365 -25.85 1.97 -13.05
CA VAL A 365 -25.31 3.24 -13.54
C VAL A 365 -23.97 3.02 -14.25
N ASP A 366 -23.86 3.59 -15.45
CA ASP A 366 -22.63 3.63 -16.24
C ASP A 366 -21.91 4.97 -16.05
N ILE A 367 -21.06 5.02 -15.03
CA ILE A 367 -20.22 6.21 -14.75
C ILE A 367 -19.16 6.44 -15.84
N ARG A 368 -18.78 5.39 -16.60
CA ARG A 368 -17.79 5.48 -17.67
C ARG A 368 -18.39 6.17 -18.88
N LEU A 369 -19.60 5.77 -19.28
CA LEU A 369 -20.35 6.41 -20.34
C LEU A 369 -20.65 7.87 -20.01
N ALA A 370 -21.11 8.15 -18.79
CA ALA A 370 -21.35 9.52 -18.33
C ALA A 370 -20.09 10.39 -18.45
N THR A 371 -18.94 9.87 -18.01
CA THR A 371 -17.65 10.57 -18.11
C THR A 371 -17.25 10.83 -19.57
N ARG A 372 -17.39 9.84 -20.45
CA ARG A 372 -17.13 10.01 -21.89
C ARG A 372 -17.98 11.13 -22.49
N ILE A 373 -19.30 11.09 -22.25
CA ILE A 373 -20.23 12.09 -22.80
C ILE A 373 -19.87 13.50 -22.32
N LEU A 374 -19.50 13.65 -21.05
CA LEU A 374 -19.08 14.95 -20.52
C LEU A 374 -17.78 15.45 -21.17
N LEU A 375 -16.82 14.58 -21.41
CA LEU A 375 -15.56 14.92 -22.11
C LEU A 375 -15.80 15.32 -23.57
N GLU A 376 -16.66 14.58 -24.28
CA GLU A 376 -17.03 14.90 -25.68
C GLU A 376 -17.75 16.24 -25.77
N ARG A 377 -18.73 16.49 -24.88
CA ARG A 377 -19.40 17.80 -24.76
C ARG A 377 -18.43 18.92 -24.39
N GLY A 378 -17.36 18.59 -23.67
CA GLY A 378 -16.27 19.49 -23.31
C GLY A 378 -15.28 19.79 -24.44
N GLY A 379 -15.45 19.20 -25.62
CA GLY A 379 -14.66 19.48 -26.81
C GLY A 379 -13.47 18.54 -27.03
N ILE A 380 -13.32 17.49 -26.23
CA ILE A 380 -12.40 16.40 -26.58
C ILE A 380 -13.02 15.60 -27.73
N LYS A 381 -12.23 15.28 -28.75
CA LYS A 381 -12.70 14.51 -29.89
C LYS A 381 -13.04 13.07 -29.48
N PRO A 382 -14.13 12.46 -29.99
CA PRO A 382 -14.46 11.08 -29.67
C PRO A 382 -13.31 10.09 -29.93
N GLU A 383 -12.55 10.27 -31.02
CA GLU A 383 -11.38 9.45 -31.37
C GLU A 383 -10.18 9.61 -30.42
N HIS A 384 -10.19 10.64 -29.56
CA HIS A 384 -9.18 10.89 -28.54
C HIS A 384 -9.59 10.37 -27.15
N ILE A 385 -10.78 9.75 -27.02
CA ILE A 385 -11.26 9.17 -25.76
C ILE A 385 -11.28 7.66 -25.89
N GLU A 386 -10.43 6.97 -25.12
CA GLU A 386 -10.43 5.51 -25.05
C GLU A 386 -11.03 5.02 -23.74
N ASP A 387 -11.96 4.06 -23.84
CA ASP A 387 -12.32 3.20 -22.72
C ASP A 387 -11.41 1.98 -22.80
N LEU A 388 -10.44 1.86 -21.88
CA LEU A 388 -9.42 0.83 -21.97
C LEU A 388 -10.06 -0.56 -21.96
N ARG A 389 -9.60 -1.44 -22.85
CA ARG A 389 -10.07 -2.82 -22.98
C ARG A 389 -8.95 -3.82 -22.71
N ILE A 390 -9.30 -5.06 -22.39
CA ILE A 390 -8.33 -6.16 -22.36
C ILE A 390 -8.04 -6.55 -23.82
N PRO A 391 -6.76 -6.63 -24.24
CA PRO A 391 -6.40 -7.17 -25.53
C PRO A 391 -7.03 -8.56 -25.74
N HIS A 392 -7.63 -8.79 -26.92
CA HIS A 392 -8.26 -10.07 -27.31
C HIS A 392 -9.56 -10.47 -26.56
N GLN A 393 -10.18 -9.57 -25.80
CA GLN A 393 -11.57 -9.71 -25.35
C GLN A 393 -12.40 -8.52 -25.86
N SER A 394 -13.15 -8.72 -26.94
CA SER A 394 -13.88 -7.64 -27.62
C SER A 394 -15.07 -7.09 -26.82
N ASP A 395 -15.62 -7.89 -25.89
CA ASP A 395 -16.95 -7.66 -25.32
C ASP A 395 -16.95 -7.40 -23.80
N SER A 396 -15.81 -7.53 -23.11
CA SER A 396 -15.71 -7.28 -21.67
C SER A 396 -15.17 -5.87 -21.40
N THR A 397 -16.03 -5.01 -20.84
CA THR A 397 -15.53 -3.80 -20.16
C THR A 397 -14.63 -4.22 -18.99
N LEU A 398 -13.62 -3.42 -18.67
CA LEU A 398 -12.68 -3.63 -17.56
C LEU A 398 -13.34 -3.42 -16.19
N CYS A 399 -14.43 -4.15 -15.91
CA CYS A 399 -15.14 -4.10 -14.64
C CYS A 399 -14.27 -4.70 -13.54
N THR A 400 -13.77 -3.84 -12.65
CA THR A 400 -12.88 -4.22 -11.53
C THR A 400 -13.53 -5.21 -10.57
N SER A 401 -14.86 -5.14 -10.41
CA SER A 401 -15.63 -6.08 -9.60
C SER A 401 -15.70 -7.48 -10.24
N CYS A 402 -15.97 -7.56 -11.56
CA CYS A 402 -16.07 -8.83 -12.28
C CYS A 402 -14.73 -9.55 -12.49
N LEU A 403 -13.60 -8.86 -12.37
CA LEU A 403 -12.27 -9.38 -12.69
C LEU A 403 -11.37 -9.46 -11.44
N PRO A 404 -11.67 -10.35 -10.47
CA PRO A 404 -10.95 -10.43 -9.19
C PRO A 404 -9.49 -10.85 -9.32
N GLU A 405 -9.13 -11.55 -10.40
CA GLU A 405 -7.74 -11.95 -10.67
C GLU A 405 -6.87 -10.76 -11.09
N LEU A 406 -7.47 -9.73 -11.72
CA LEU A 406 -6.74 -8.57 -12.25
C LEU A 406 -6.86 -7.33 -11.37
N PHE A 407 -7.96 -7.12 -10.64
CA PHE A 407 -8.19 -5.85 -9.95
C PHE A 407 -8.71 -5.99 -8.52
N PHE A 408 -8.38 -5.00 -7.70
CA PHE A 408 -9.07 -4.74 -6.45
C PHE A 408 -10.41 -4.04 -6.73
N SER A 409 -11.40 -4.28 -5.88
CA SER A 409 -12.73 -3.69 -5.98
C SER A 409 -13.34 -3.49 -4.60
N HIS A 410 -13.74 -2.26 -4.28
CA HIS A 410 -14.50 -1.94 -3.07
C HIS A 410 -15.92 -2.51 -3.10
N VAL A 411 -16.59 -2.47 -4.25
CA VAL A 411 -17.93 -3.02 -4.50
C VAL A 411 -17.96 -4.52 -4.21
N ARG A 412 -16.90 -5.25 -4.61
CA ARG A 412 -16.78 -6.68 -4.34
C ARG A 412 -16.24 -6.98 -2.94
N ASP A 413 -15.16 -6.33 -2.52
CA ASP A 413 -14.36 -6.72 -1.35
C ASP A 413 -14.72 -5.92 -0.07
N GLY A 414 -15.59 -4.92 -0.17
CA GLY A 414 -16.03 -4.08 0.95
C GLY A 414 -14.97 -3.08 1.41
N LEU A 415 -14.93 -2.77 2.70
CA LEU A 415 -14.08 -1.70 3.28
C LEU A 415 -12.57 -2.01 3.27
N ASN A 416 -12.23 -3.30 3.22
CA ASN A 416 -10.87 -3.79 3.22
C ASN A 416 -10.52 -4.22 1.80
N PHE A 417 -9.96 -3.31 1.01
CA PHE A 417 -9.57 -3.54 -0.38
C PHE A 417 -8.18 -2.95 -0.66
N GLY A 418 -7.42 -3.59 -1.54
CA GLY A 418 -6.18 -3.02 -2.09
C GLY A 418 -6.48 -1.95 -3.13
N THR A 419 -5.46 -1.28 -3.66
CA THR A 419 -5.68 -0.19 -4.62
C THR A 419 -4.69 -0.31 -5.77
N GLN A 420 -5.22 -0.34 -6.98
CA GLN A 420 -4.46 -0.14 -8.21
C GLN A 420 -4.38 1.35 -8.55
N ILE A 421 -3.51 1.71 -9.50
CA ILE A 421 -3.36 3.10 -9.94
C ILE A 421 -3.33 3.19 -11.47
N GLY A 422 -3.80 4.32 -12.01
CA GLY A 422 -3.36 4.81 -13.31
C GLY A 422 -2.23 5.82 -13.11
N PHE A 423 -1.16 5.72 -13.89
CA PHE A 423 0.02 6.56 -13.76
C PHE A 423 0.50 7.08 -15.13
N LEU A 424 1.13 8.25 -15.12
CA LEU A 424 1.53 8.98 -16.31
C LEU A 424 2.75 9.88 -16.00
N TRP A 425 3.69 10.00 -16.95
CA TRP A 425 4.79 10.95 -16.90
C TRP A 425 5.23 11.37 -18.30
N ILE A 426 5.91 12.51 -18.37
CA ILE A 426 6.61 12.97 -19.58
C ILE A 426 8.04 12.41 -19.52
N LYS A 427 8.45 11.65 -20.55
CA LYS A 427 9.74 10.97 -20.58
C LYS A 427 10.92 11.93 -20.70
#